data_AF-K1X9Z9-F1
#
_entry.id   AF-K1X9Z9-F1
#
_cell.length_a   1.000
_cell.length_b   1.000
_cell.length_c   1.000
_cell.angle_alpha   90.00
_cell.angle_beta   90.00
_cell.angle_gamma   90.00
#
_symmetry.space_group_name_H-M   'P 1'
#
loop_
_entity.id
_entity.type
_entity.pdbx_description
1 polymer ?
#
loop_
_entity_poly.entity_id
_entity_poly.type
_entity_poly.pdbx_seq_one_letter_code
_entity_poly.pdbx_strand_id
1 'polypeptide(L)'
;MLRRLRYETGCFTCWYMTPTERKLQVVQDIFEEKIAWHSGEMETSTSLANDESTVHMDRAHVHKAHAPEWMGPAFAKTDGVPTVIFQGSENIWVPMEHHEYVEEATIGDPFLGTKEKGEKYFDKSSDNLADFANEVKKINVTIKDRNYDTRSW
;
A
#
# COMPACT_ATOMS: atom_id res chain seq x y z
N MET A 1 6.95 -6.06 17.81
CA MET A 1 8.37 -5.76 17.52
C MET A 1 8.75 -4.31 17.86
N LEU A 2 8.25 -3.27 17.17
CA LEU A 2 8.70 -1.87 17.37
C LEU A 2 8.61 -1.34 18.81
N ARG A 3 7.52 -1.67 19.54
CA ARG A 3 7.38 -1.27 20.95
C ARG A 3 8.50 -1.82 21.83
N ARG A 4 8.93 -3.06 21.59
CA ARG A 4 10.03 -3.70 22.33
C ARG A 4 11.33 -2.91 22.13
N LEU A 5 11.69 -2.61 20.88
CA LEU A 5 12.85 -1.77 20.54
C LEU A 5 12.82 -0.43 21.28
N ARG A 6 11.67 0.26 21.24
CA ARG A 6 11.49 1.53 21.96
C ARG A 6 11.68 1.40 23.47
N TYR A 7 11.15 0.34 24.10
CA TYR A 7 11.23 0.16 25.55
C TYR A 7 12.64 -0.19 26.03
N GLU A 8 13.30 -1.11 25.32
CA GLU A 8 14.63 -1.62 25.65
C GLU A 8 15.72 -0.59 25.37
N THR A 9 15.68 0.05 24.20
CA THR A 9 16.78 0.94 23.75
C THR A 9 16.50 2.42 23.93
N GLY A 10 15.23 2.82 24.11
CA GLY A 10 14.83 4.23 24.10
C GLY A 10 14.81 4.88 22.72
N CYS A 11 15.02 4.13 21.63
CA CYS A 11 14.98 4.68 20.28
C CYS A 11 13.56 5.10 19.84
N PHE A 12 13.49 6.07 18.93
CA PHE A 12 12.27 6.34 18.17
C PHE A 12 12.13 5.31 17.04
N THR A 13 10.95 4.73 16.91
CA THR A 13 10.64 3.73 15.88
C THR A 13 9.29 4.03 15.24
N CYS A 14 9.21 3.95 13.93
CA CYS A 14 7.97 4.05 13.17
C CYS A 14 8.07 3.22 11.89
N TRP A 15 6.91 2.96 11.29
CA TRP A 15 6.83 2.61 9.89
C TRP A 15 6.24 3.79 9.15
N TYR A 16 6.90 4.20 8.08
CA TYR A 16 6.30 5.07 7.09
C TYR A 16 5.52 4.18 6.13
N MET A 17 4.19 4.32 6.15
CA MET A 17 3.35 3.71 5.13
C MET A 17 3.39 4.65 3.93
N THR A 18 3.95 4.19 2.82
CA THR A 18 3.95 4.95 1.58
C THR A 18 2.51 5.24 1.16
N PRO A 19 2.24 6.37 0.49
CA PRO A 19 0.90 6.66 -0.03
C PRO A 19 0.56 5.63 -1.12
N THR A 20 -0.14 4.56 -0.76
CA THR A 20 -0.52 3.47 -1.67
C THR A 20 -1.87 2.88 -1.24
N GLU A 21 -2.52 2.15 -2.13
CA GLU A 21 -3.77 1.42 -1.86
C GLU A 21 -4.85 2.32 -1.22
N ARG A 22 -5.28 2.03 0.02
CA ARG A 22 -6.26 2.81 0.79
C ARG A 22 -5.69 4.10 1.41
N LYS A 23 -4.39 4.39 1.27
CA LYS A 23 -3.67 5.51 1.92
C LYS A 23 -3.25 6.59 0.93
N LEU A 24 -4.19 7.05 0.12
CA LEU A 24 -3.93 8.00 -0.97
C LEU A 24 -3.86 9.46 -0.55
N GLN A 25 -4.05 9.82 0.73
CA GLN A 25 -4.30 11.21 1.16
C GLN A 25 -3.24 12.21 0.68
N VAL A 26 -1.97 11.77 0.59
CA VAL A 26 -0.86 12.60 0.12
C VAL A 26 -0.93 12.83 -1.39
N VAL A 27 -1.45 11.89 -2.16
CA VAL A 27 -1.32 11.81 -3.63
C VAL A 27 -2.65 11.71 -4.38
N GLN A 28 -3.77 11.85 -3.68
CA GLN A 28 -5.12 11.57 -4.20
C GLN A 28 -5.50 12.46 -5.39
N ASP A 29 -4.95 13.67 -5.45
CA ASP A 29 -5.14 14.65 -6.53
C ASP A 29 -4.45 14.26 -7.85
N ILE A 30 -3.57 13.26 -7.84
CA ILE A 30 -2.84 12.80 -9.03
C ILE A 30 -3.63 11.75 -9.81
N PHE A 31 -4.44 10.94 -9.11
CA PHE A 31 -5.03 9.72 -9.64
C PHE A 31 -6.55 9.82 -9.81
N GLU A 32 -7.05 9.19 -10.87
CA GLU A 32 -8.48 9.12 -11.19
C GLU A 32 -9.16 7.97 -10.43
N GLU A 33 -8.46 6.84 -10.33
CA GLU A 33 -8.85 5.65 -9.61
C GLU A 33 -8.81 5.91 -8.10
N LYS A 34 -9.99 5.97 -7.50
CA LYS A 34 -10.14 6.28 -6.06
C LYS A 34 -9.89 5.09 -5.15
N ILE A 35 -10.05 3.87 -5.66
CA ILE A 35 -9.88 2.61 -4.93
C ILE A 35 -9.16 1.67 -5.89
N ALA A 36 -7.84 1.63 -5.76
CA ALA A 36 -6.97 0.61 -6.35
C ALA A 36 -6.33 -0.19 -5.20
N TRP A 37 -5.96 -1.43 -5.45
CA TRP A 37 -5.21 -2.23 -4.48
C TRP A 37 -3.87 -2.69 -5.04
N HIS A 38 -3.86 -3.34 -6.19
CA HIS A 38 -2.60 -3.86 -6.72
C HIS A 38 -2.59 -3.80 -8.24
N SER A 39 -1.46 -3.39 -8.81
CA SER A 39 -1.22 -3.22 -10.25
C SER A 39 -2.26 -2.34 -10.97
N GLY A 40 -2.90 -1.42 -10.25
CA GLY A 40 -3.82 -0.43 -10.80
C GLY A 40 -3.09 0.81 -11.33
N GLU A 41 -3.81 1.94 -11.37
CA GLU A 41 -3.32 3.20 -11.96
C GLU A 41 -1.99 3.66 -11.33
N MET A 42 -1.91 3.67 -10.01
CA MET A 42 -0.76 4.19 -9.27
C MET A 42 0.51 3.36 -9.52
N GLU A 43 0.46 2.05 -9.29
CA GLU A 43 1.65 1.18 -9.42
C GLU A 43 2.11 1.08 -10.87
N THR A 44 1.18 1.13 -11.83
CA THR A 44 1.52 1.22 -13.25
C THR A 44 2.20 2.54 -13.56
N SER A 45 1.68 3.67 -13.05
CA SER A 45 2.27 4.99 -13.24
C SER A 45 3.70 5.07 -12.69
N THR A 46 3.92 4.59 -11.47
CA THR A 46 5.25 4.62 -10.83
C THR A 46 6.23 3.65 -11.51
N SER A 47 5.75 2.50 -12.00
CA SER A 47 6.57 1.58 -12.79
C SER A 47 6.99 2.18 -14.13
N LEU A 48 6.07 2.85 -14.84
CA LEU A 48 6.38 3.59 -16.07
C LEU A 48 7.38 4.72 -15.83
N ALA A 49 7.25 5.45 -14.72
CA ALA A 49 8.19 6.52 -14.36
C ALA A 49 9.59 6.00 -13.99
N ASN A 50 9.67 4.83 -13.35
CA ASN A 50 10.95 4.22 -13.00
C ASN A 50 11.64 3.59 -14.22
N ASP A 51 10.95 2.72 -14.95
CA ASP A 51 11.47 2.05 -16.14
C ASP A 51 10.34 1.51 -17.03
N GLU A 52 10.03 2.25 -18.10
CA GLU A 52 8.98 1.87 -19.07
C GLU A 52 9.21 0.48 -19.69
N SER A 53 10.45 0.01 -19.79
CA SER A 53 10.75 -1.30 -20.38
C SER A 53 10.23 -2.48 -19.56
N THR A 54 9.90 -2.25 -18.28
CA THR A 54 9.35 -3.25 -17.36
C THR A 54 7.84 -3.34 -17.41
N VAL A 55 7.16 -2.43 -18.13
CA VAL A 55 5.70 -2.35 -18.19
C VAL A 55 5.20 -2.86 -19.53
N HIS A 56 4.58 -4.04 -19.52
CA HIS A 56 4.06 -4.69 -20.72
C HIS A 56 2.54 -4.53 -20.80
N MET A 57 2.07 -3.36 -21.25
CA MET A 57 0.64 -3.04 -21.32
C MET A 57 -0.16 -3.93 -22.26
N ASP A 58 0.50 -4.62 -23.20
CA ASP A 58 -0.12 -5.65 -24.06
C ASP A 58 -0.62 -6.87 -23.27
N ARG A 59 -0.13 -7.04 -22.03
CA ARG A 59 -0.50 -8.15 -21.12
C ARG A 59 -1.38 -7.70 -19.96
N ALA A 60 -1.69 -6.41 -19.89
CA ALA A 60 -2.42 -5.83 -18.78
C ALA A 60 -3.92 -6.14 -18.90
N HIS A 61 -4.56 -6.42 -17.76
CA HIS A 61 -5.99 -6.63 -17.65
C HIS A 61 -6.55 -5.79 -16.52
N VAL A 62 -7.77 -5.29 -16.70
CA VAL A 62 -8.52 -4.63 -15.64
C VAL A 62 -9.25 -5.70 -14.84
N HIS A 63 -9.07 -5.67 -13.54
CA HIS A 63 -9.65 -6.65 -12.62
C HIS A 63 -10.20 -5.96 -11.39
N LYS A 64 -11.26 -6.53 -10.81
CA LYS A 64 -11.91 -6.01 -9.61
C LYS A 64 -12.08 -7.15 -8.62
N ALA A 65 -11.74 -6.87 -7.36
CA ALA A 65 -11.96 -7.83 -6.29
C ALA A 65 -13.46 -8.10 -6.11
N HIS A 66 -13.79 -9.34 -5.78
CA HIS A 66 -15.13 -9.79 -5.43
C HIS A 66 -15.07 -10.69 -4.19
N ALA A 67 -16.17 -10.86 -3.47
CA ALA A 67 -16.19 -11.85 -2.40
C ALA A 67 -16.04 -13.26 -3.02
N PRO A 68 -15.34 -14.20 -2.36
CA PRO A 68 -15.25 -15.57 -2.85
C PRO A 68 -16.61 -16.20 -3.12
N GLU A 69 -16.74 -16.92 -4.23
CA GLU A 69 -18.02 -17.46 -4.69
C GLU A 69 -18.70 -18.35 -3.64
N TRP A 70 -17.90 -19.11 -2.90
CA TRP A 70 -18.37 -20.03 -1.85
C TRP A 70 -19.03 -19.33 -0.65
N MET A 71 -18.85 -18.01 -0.49
CA MET A 71 -19.50 -17.23 0.56
C MET A 71 -20.96 -16.88 0.23
N GLY A 72 -21.34 -16.91 -1.04
CA GLY A 72 -22.67 -16.53 -1.51
C GLY A 72 -22.92 -15.02 -1.53
N PRO A 73 -24.12 -14.60 -1.97
CA PRO A 73 -24.40 -13.20 -2.37
C PRO A 73 -24.56 -12.22 -1.20
N ALA A 74 -24.54 -12.68 0.05
CA ALA A 74 -24.66 -11.82 1.22
C ALA A 74 -23.36 -11.03 1.54
N PHE A 75 -22.25 -11.43 0.91
CA PHE A 75 -20.93 -10.87 1.13
C PHE A 75 -20.46 -10.09 -0.10
N ALA A 76 -19.69 -9.03 0.13
CA ALA A 76 -19.01 -8.29 -0.91
C ALA A 76 -17.56 -8.00 -0.52
N LYS A 77 -16.77 -7.55 -1.48
CA LYS A 77 -15.37 -7.17 -1.31
C LYS A 77 -15.04 -6.13 -2.36
N THR A 78 -14.16 -5.18 -2.02
CA THR A 78 -13.81 -4.07 -2.92
C THR A 78 -12.33 -4.01 -3.26
N ASP A 79 -11.46 -4.67 -2.49
CA ASP A 79 -10.02 -4.70 -2.69
C ASP A 79 -9.38 -5.93 -2.02
N GLY A 80 -8.05 -6.04 -2.02
CA GLY A 80 -7.31 -7.20 -1.52
C GLY A 80 -7.13 -7.31 0.00
N VAL A 81 -7.72 -6.43 0.83
CA VAL A 81 -7.64 -6.64 2.30
C VAL A 81 -8.30 -7.96 2.69
N PRO A 82 -7.88 -8.66 3.75
CA PRO A 82 -8.47 -9.97 4.10
C PRO A 82 -9.85 -9.89 4.78
N THR A 83 -10.58 -8.78 4.61
CA THR A 83 -11.92 -8.58 5.14
C THR A 83 -13.00 -8.63 4.05
N VAL A 84 -14.23 -8.91 4.49
CA VAL A 84 -15.43 -8.88 3.65
C VAL A 84 -16.44 -7.89 4.18
N ILE A 85 -17.29 -7.41 3.30
CA ILE A 85 -18.46 -6.58 3.60
C ILE A 85 -19.65 -7.51 3.83
N PHE A 86 -20.22 -7.49 5.03
CA PHE A 86 -21.47 -8.19 5.37
C PHE A 86 -22.44 -7.17 5.98
N GLN A 87 -23.66 -7.10 5.45
CA GLN A 87 -24.68 -6.11 5.87
C GLN A 87 -24.17 -4.66 5.87
N GLY A 88 -23.30 -4.31 4.92
CA GLY A 88 -22.71 -2.97 4.78
C GLY A 88 -21.57 -2.66 5.75
N SER A 89 -21.11 -3.62 6.56
CA SER A 89 -19.96 -3.45 7.46
C SER A 89 -18.77 -4.29 7.01
N GLU A 90 -17.57 -3.70 7.01
CA GLU A 90 -16.31 -4.37 6.73
C GLU A 90 -15.52 -4.59 8.03
N ASN A 91 -15.87 -5.63 8.78
CA ASN A 91 -15.27 -5.92 10.09
C ASN A 91 -15.00 -7.41 10.33
N ILE A 92 -15.18 -8.26 9.33
CA ILE A 92 -15.01 -9.71 9.42
C ILE A 92 -13.79 -10.09 8.59
N TRP A 93 -12.79 -10.68 9.24
CA TRP A 93 -11.60 -11.26 8.61
C TRP A 93 -11.89 -12.69 8.17
N VAL A 94 -11.50 -13.04 6.95
CA VAL A 94 -11.70 -14.37 6.38
C VAL A 94 -10.37 -14.84 5.79
N PRO A 95 -9.90 -16.06 6.11
CA PRO A 95 -8.71 -16.64 5.50
C PRO A 95 -9.04 -17.05 4.06
N MET A 96 -8.80 -16.13 3.12
CA MET A 96 -9.01 -16.34 1.69
C MET A 96 -7.68 -16.25 0.95
N GLU A 97 -7.54 -17.05 -0.10
CA GLU A 97 -6.44 -17.02 -1.06
C GLU A 97 -6.72 -16.03 -2.19
N HIS A 98 -5.66 -15.48 -2.79
CA HIS A 98 -5.79 -14.40 -3.79
C HIS A 98 -6.71 -14.77 -4.96
N HIS A 99 -6.54 -15.98 -5.49
CA HIS A 99 -7.32 -16.51 -6.62
C HIS A 99 -8.81 -16.71 -6.32
N GLU A 100 -9.21 -16.67 -5.05
CA GLU A 100 -10.62 -16.84 -4.66
C GLU A 100 -11.42 -15.56 -4.82
N TYR A 101 -10.75 -14.40 -4.87
CA TYR A 101 -11.41 -13.09 -4.91
C TYR A 101 -10.99 -12.21 -6.08
N VAL A 102 -10.06 -12.68 -6.91
CA VAL A 102 -9.69 -12.08 -8.18
C VAL A 102 -8.93 -13.11 -9.03
N GLU A 103 -9.15 -13.11 -10.33
CA GLU A 103 -8.57 -14.09 -11.26
C GLU A 103 -7.06 -13.91 -11.45
N GLU A 104 -6.59 -12.66 -11.45
CA GLU A 104 -5.17 -12.30 -11.56
C GLU A 104 -4.79 -11.33 -10.44
N ALA A 105 -3.49 -11.13 -10.24
CA ALA A 105 -3.00 -10.29 -9.14
C ALA A 105 -3.45 -8.81 -9.23
N THR A 106 -3.85 -8.35 -10.41
CA THR A 106 -4.30 -6.98 -10.62
C THR A 106 -5.66 -6.76 -9.95
N ILE A 107 -5.80 -5.66 -9.23
CA ILE A 107 -7.02 -5.17 -8.61
C ILE A 107 -7.01 -3.64 -8.80
N GLY A 108 -7.56 -3.21 -9.93
CA GLY A 108 -7.55 -1.84 -10.42
C GLY A 108 -7.46 -1.76 -11.95
N ASP A 109 -7.29 -0.53 -12.45
CA ASP A 109 -7.18 -0.23 -13.88
C ASP A 109 -5.78 0.30 -14.25
N PRO A 110 -4.88 -0.57 -14.76
CA PRO A 110 -3.55 -0.15 -15.19
C PRO A 110 -3.57 0.80 -16.39
N PHE A 111 -4.62 0.83 -17.21
CA PHE A 111 -4.68 1.65 -18.42
C PHE A 111 -4.86 3.15 -18.12
N LEU A 112 -5.22 3.51 -16.89
CA LEU A 112 -5.24 4.89 -16.41
C LEU A 112 -3.83 5.42 -16.08
N GLY A 113 -2.86 4.50 -15.97
CA GLY A 113 -1.51 4.81 -15.55
C GLY A 113 -0.72 5.57 -16.61
N THR A 114 0.02 6.59 -16.16
CA THR A 114 0.92 7.34 -17.04
C THR A 114 2.24 7.64 -16.35
N LYS A 115 3.31 7.76 -17.13
CA LYS A 115 4.62 8.18 -16.64
C LYS A 115 4.58 9.49 -15.87
N GLU A 116 3.87 10.49 -16.41
CA GLU A 116 3.74 11.81 -15.78
C GLU A 116 3.09 11.73 -14.38
N LYS A 117 2.06 10.88 -14.21
CA LYS A 117 1.44 10.65 -12.90
C LYS A 117 2.45 10.01 -11.93
N GLY A 118 3.28 9.10 -12.41
CA GLY A 118 4.33 8.45 -11.61
C GLY A 118 5.44 9.41 -11.17
N GLU A 119 5.88 10.29 -12.06
CA GLU A 119 6.87 11.34 -11.73
C GLU A 119 6.32 12.29 -10.65
N LYS A 120 5.08 12.78 -10.81
CA LYS A 120 4.40 13.59 -9.79
C LYS A 120 4.25 12.87 -8.45
N TYR A 121 3.99 11.56 -8.50
CA TYR A 121 3.93 10.73 -7.30
C TYR A 121 5.28 10.70 -6.56
N PHE A 122 6.38 10.50 -7.29
CA PHE A 122 7.71 10.46 -6.69
C PHE A 122 8.07 11.79 -6.02
N ASP A 123 7.82 12.92 -6.68
CA ASP A 123 8.04 14.24 -6.08
C ASP A 123 7.24 14.39 -4.79
N LYS A 124 5.91 14.23 -4.86
CA LYS A 124 5.02 14.49 -3.72
C LYS A 124 5.23 13.53 -2.55
N SER A 125 5.48 12.25 -2.83
CA SER A 125 5.73 11.23 -1.80
C SER A 125 7.12 11.39 -1.17
N SER A 126 8.12 11.76 -1.96
CA SER A 126 9.48 12.01 -1.45
C SER A 126 9.54 13.27 -0.58
N ASP A 127 8.86 14.35 -0.98
CA ASP A 127 8.70 15.56 -0.17
C ASP A 127 8.03 15.23 1.18
N ASN A 128 6.94 14.46 1.15
CA ASN A 128 6.25 14.06 2.37
C ASN A 128 7.14 13.25 3.33
N LEU A 129 7.91 12.30 2.80
CA LEU A 129 8.85 11.52 3.59
C LEU A 129 10.02 12.37 4.12
N ALA A 130 10.56 13.28 3.30
CA ALA A 130 11.64 14.17 3.68
C ALA A 130 11.21 15.13 4.81
N ASP A 131 10.02 15.70 4.72
CA ASP A 131 9.43 16.56 5.74
C ASP A 131 9.19 15.80 7.04
N PHE A 132 8.63 14.58 6.96
CA PHE A 132 8.48 13.71 8.13
C PHE A 132 9.84 13.43 8.78
N ALA A 133 10.86 13.07 8.00
CA ALA A 133 12.20 12.82 8.51
C ALA A 133 12.82 14.07 9.16
N ASN A 134 12.55 15.26 8.63
CA ASN A 134 13.00 16.52 9.22
C ASN A 134 12.33 16.82 10.55
N GLU A 135 11.05 16.49 10.74
CA GLU A 135 10.39 16.57 12.05
C GLU A 135 10.93 15.53 13.03
N VAL A 136 11.17 14.29 12.58
CA VAL A 136 11.73 13.22 13.42
C VAL A 136 13.10 13.60 14.00
N LYS A 137 13.95 14.30 13.23
CA LYS A 137 15.26 14.79 13.70
C LYS A 137 15.16 15.73 14.91
N LYS A 138 14.01 16.37 15.14
CA LYS A 138 13.78 17.30 16.27
C LYS A 138 13.35 16.58 17.54
N ILE A 139 12.98 15.31 17.45
CA ILE A 139 12.52 14.52 18.60
C ILE A 139 13.73 14.21 19.49
N ASN A 140 13.71 14.72 20.71
CA ASN A 140 14.70 14.34 21.71
C ASN A 140 14.45 12.89 22.17
N VAL A 141 15.46 12.03 22.02
CA VAL A 141 15.41 10.62 22.45
C VAL A 141 16.50 10.35 23.47
N THR A 142 16.12 9.71 24.57
CA THR A 142 17.08 9.22 25.57
C THR A 142 17.39 7.77 25.30
N ILE A 143 18.54 7.50 24.68
CA ILE A 143 19.00 6.15 24.40
C ILE A 143 19.46 5.47 25.69
N LYS A 144 18.85 4.33 26.02
CA LYS A 144 19.16 3.49 27.18
C LYS A 144 20.17 2.39 26.86
N ASP A 145 20.10 1.86 25.64
CA ASP A 145 20.98 0.80 25.17
C ASP A 145 21.23 0.94 23.67
N ARG A 146 22.48 0.68 23.25
CA ARG A 146 22.94 0.67 21.86
C ARG A 146 23.41 -0.71 21.40
N ASN A 147 23.64 -1.62 22.35
CA ASN A 147 23.92 -3.01 22.03
C ASN A 147 22.61 -3.68 21.67
N TYR A 148 22.59 -4.29 20.50
CA TYR A 148 21.44 -5.04 20.02
C TYR A 148 21.98 -6.38 19.56
N ASP A 149 22.21 -7.26 20.53
CA ASP A 149 22.76 -8.61 20.42
C ASP A 149 21.70 -9.64 19.97
N THR A 150 20.43 -9.27 19.98
CA THR A 150 19.30 -10.08 19.50
C THR A 150 19.06 -9.97 17.98
N ARG A 151 20.01 -9.43 17.21
CA ARG A 151 19.92 -9.40 15.74
C ARG A 151 19.95 -10.84 15.21
N SER A 152 18.95 -11.20 14.41
CA SER A 152 18.99 -12.39 13.58
C SER A 152 20.02 -12.19 12.47
N TRP A 153 20.89 -13.19 12.26
CA TRP A 153 21.79 -13.26 11.11
C TRP A 153 21.08 -13.87 9.91
#